data_AF-A0A410MJ64-F1
#
_entry.id   AF-A0A410MJ64-F1
#
_cell.length_a   1.000
_cell.length_b   1.000
_cell.length_c   1.000
_cell.angle_alpha   90.00
_cell.angle_beta   90.00
_cell.angle_gamma   90.00
#
_symmetry.space_group_name_H-M   'P 1'
#
loop_
_entity.id
_entity.type
_entity.pdbx_description
1 polymer ?
#
loop_
_entity_poly.entity_id
_entity_poly.type
_entity_poly.pdbx_seq_one_letter_code
_entity_poly.pdbx_strand_id
1 'polypeptide(L)'
;MKRNNIIQPEDLRWIHTDKEKAIALVKKYAPKYDSKQHWEALGSSCGISATKMVGTITNSSKHLKGDYLLPDEIHLERLVEWFLSHNDYDCDQPTLTYYLAHFLKREINQFYRDVIRGAVSFSNFSVDPTFRRKYKRDINKRNKIIRQ
;
A
#
# COMPACT_ATOMS: atom_id res chain seq x y z
N MET A 1 -14.60 -21.98 -8.71
CA MET A 1 -13.95 -20.94 -9.54
C MET A 1 -12.69 -20.50 -8.82
N LYS A 2 -11.51 -20.63 -9.44
CA LYS A 2 -10.28 -20.03 -8.90
C LYS A 2 -10.46 -18.51 -8.95
N ARG A 3 -10.52 -17.84 -7.79
CA ARG A 3 -10.52 -16.38 -7.73
C ARG A 3 -9.22 -15.88 -8.36
N ASN A 4 -9.29 -14.80 -9.12
CA ASN A 4 -8.12 -14.24 -9.77
C ASN A 4 -7.24 -13.61 -8.69
N ASN A 5 -6.01 -14.07 -8.50
CA ASN A 5 -5.11 -13.57 -7.44
C ASN A 5 -4.53 -12.17 -7.74
N ILE A 6 -5.07 -11.50 -8.76
CA ILE A 6 -4.61 -10.21 -9.27
C ILE A 6 -5.64 -9.16 -8.89
N ILE A 7 -5.20 -8.17 -8.13
CA ILE A 7 -6.01 -7.02 -7.71
C ILE A 7 -6.54 -6.25 -8.92
N GLN A 8 -7.83 -5.93 -8.89
CA GLN A 8 -8.54 -5.21 -9.95
C GLN A 8 -8.92 -3.78 -9.51
N PRO A 9 -9.31 -2.89 -10.44
CA PRO A 9 -9.73 -1.52 -10.08
C PRO A 9 -10.91 -1.44 -9.11
N GLU A 10 -11.81 -2.43 -9.11
CA GLU A 10 -12.94 -2.49 -8.17
C GLU A 10 -12.45 -2.75 -6.74
N ASP A 11 -11.45 -3.61 -6.59
CA ASP A 11 -10.82 -3.91 -5.32
C ASP A 11 -10.12 -2.68 -4.74
N LEU A 12 -9.48 -1.87 -5.60
CA LEU A 12 -8.86 -0.61 -5.17
C LEU A 12 -9.90 0.33 -4.55
N ARG A 13 -11.09 0.44 -5.13
CA ARG A 13 -12.16 1.29 -4.59
C ARG A 13 -12.61 0.83 -3.22
N TRP A 14 -12.62 -0.48 -2.99
CA TRP A 14 -12.97 -1.05 -1.69
C TRP A 14 -11.85 -0.88 -0.65
N ILE A 15 -10.59 -1.07 -1.05
CA ILE A 15 -9.39 -0.90 -0.21
C ILE A 15 -9.10 0.58 0.08
N HIS A 16 -9.60 1.51 -0.74
CA HIS A 16 -9.39 2.94 -0.55
C HIS A 16 -10.03 3.47 0.75
N THR A 17 -9.31 4.37 1.41
CA THR A 17 -9.79 5.15 2.55
C THR A 17 -9.11 6.52 2.59
N ASP A 18 -9.66 7.44 3.38
CA ASP A 18 -9.00 8.71 3.66
C ASP A 18 -7.66 8.54 4.41
N LYS A 19 -6.85 9.59 4.33
CA LYS A 19 -5.49 9.63 4.87
C LYS A 19 -5.48 9.45 6.39
N GLU A 20 -6.37 10.12 7.08
CA GLU A 20 -6.46 10.12 8.54
C GLU A 20 -6.69 8.70 9.06
N LYS A 21 -7.63 7.98 8.44
CA LYS A 21 -7.97 6.60 8.80
C LYS A 21 -6.87 5.62 8.40
N ALA A 22 -6.28 5.74 7.21
CA ALA A 22 -5.15 4.89 6.80
C ALA A 22 -3.99 4.99 7.81
N ILE A 23 -3.60 6.23 8.15
CA ILE A 23 -2.52 6.49 9.12
C ILE A 23 -2.90 5.99 10.53
N ALA A 24 -4.15 6.16 10.96
CA ALA A 24 -4.61 5.68 12.26
C ALA A 24 -4.49 4.15 12.39
N LEU A 25 -4.89 3.40 11.35
CA LEU A 25 -4.73 1.94 11.31
C LEU A 25 -3.27 1.53 11.35
N VAL A 26 -2.42 2.17 10.53
CA VAL A 26 -0.96 1.89 10.54
C VAL A 26 -0.35 2.15 11.91
N LYS A 27 -0.69 3.28 12.56
CA LYS A 27 -0.21 3.60 13.91
C LYS A 27 -0.70 2.60 14.97
N LYS A 28 -1.92 2.08 14.83
CA LYS A 28 -2.50 1.08 15.73
C LYS A 28 -1.77 -0.27 15.66
N TYR A 29 -1.40 -0.71 14.45
CA TYR A 29 -0.94 -2.08 14.22
C TYR A 29 0.58 -2.21 14.05
N ALA A 30 1.25 -1.23 13.43
CA ALA A 30 2.68 -1.32 13.14
C ALA A 30 3.58 -1.54 14.38
N PRO A 31 3.31 -0.93 15.56
CA PRO A 31 4.13 -1.18 16.76
C PRO A 31 4.03 -2.60 17.30
N LYS A 32 3.00 -3.38 16.92
CA LYS A 32 2.80 -4.76 17.37
C LYS A 32 3.64 -5.76 16.57
N TYR A 33 4.31 -5.32 15.52
CA TYR A 33 5.14 -6.20 14.69
C TYR A 33 6.48 -6.50 15.36
N ASP A 34 6.58 -7.68 15.96
CA ASP A 34 7.85 -8.37 16.24
C ASP A 34 8.46 -8.90 14.93
N SER A 35 9.66 -8.43 14.58
CA SER A 35 10.25 -8.66 13.27
C SER A 35 10.62 -10.11 12.99
N LYS A 36 11.15 -10.83 13.97
CA LYS A 36 11.63 -12.20 13.78
C LYS A 36 10.47 -13.18 13.93
N GLN A 37 9.73 -13.07 15.04
CA GLN A 37 8.69 -14.02 15.38
C GLN A 37 7.55 -14.00 14.36
N HIS A 38 7.07 -12.80 13.98
CA HIS A 38 5.98 -12.73 13.00
C HIS A 38 6.42 -13.08 11.59
N TRP A 39 7.68 -12.82 11.21
CA TRP A 39 8.16 -13.22 9.88
C TRP A 39 8.26 -14.75 9.75
N GLU A 40 8.78 -15.42 10.78
CA GLU A 40 8.84 -16.88 10.84
C GLU A 40 7.43 -17.49 10.84
N ALA A 41 6.48 -16.91 11.59
CA ALA A 41 5.09 -17.36 11.61
C ALA A 41 4.33 -17.10 10.29
N LEU A 42 4.61 -15.97 9.61
CA LEU A 42 3.98 -15.61 8.34
C LEU A 42 4.46 -16.49 7.17
N GLY A 43 5.74 -16.88 7.21
CA GLY A 43 6.41 -17.54 6.11
C GLY A 43 6.82 -16.57 4.99
N SER A 44 7.97 -16.86 4.38
CA SER A 44 8.59 -15.99 3.37
C SER A 44 7.73 -15.81 2.12
N SER A 45 7.01 -16.85 1.69
CA SER A 45 6.14 -16.83 0.52
C SER A 45 4.98 -15.83 0.68
N CYS A 46 4.27 -15.90 1.81
CA CYS A 46 3.17 -15.00 2.14
C CYS A 46 3.67 -13.55 2.27
N GLY A 47 4.74 -13.32 3.04
CA GLY A 47 5.30 -11.99 3.24
C GLY A 47 5.77 -11.31 1.94
N ILE A 48 6.43 -12.06 1.06
CA ILE A 48 6.85 -11.56 -0.26
C ILE A 48 5.64 -11.23 -1.12
N SER A 49 4.62 -12.10 -1.14
CA SER A 49 3.41 -11.88 -1.94
C SER A 49 2.63 -10.65 -1.46
N ALA A 50 2.45 -10.51 -0.14
CA ALA A 50 1.79 -9.36 0.47
C ALA A 50 2.52 -8.04 0.16
N THR A 51 3.86 -8.05 0.21
CA THR A 51 4.70 -6.90 -0.17
C THR A 51 4.54 -6.53 -1.64
N LYS A 52 4.56 -7.53 -2.53
CA LYS A 52 4.35 -7.32 -3.97
C LYS A 52 2.98 -6.75 -4.27
N MET A 53 1.94 -7.19 -3.57
CA MET A 53 0.59 -6.64 -3.71
C MET A 53 0.56 -5.15 -3.37
N VAL A 54 1.16 -4.72 -2.26
CA VAL A 54 1.27 -3.28 -1.93
C VAL A 54 2.00 -2.53 -3.04
N GLY A 55 3.11 -3.07 -3.55
CA GLY A 55 3.83 -2.47 -4.67
C GLY A 55 2.99 -2.35 -5.96
N THR A 56 2.13 -3.33 -6.23
CA THR A 56 1.18 -3.27 -7.36
C THR A 56 0.18 -2.14 -7.18
N ILE A 57 -0.42 -2.02 -5.98
CA ILE A 57 -1.39 -0.98 -5.63
C ILE A 57 -0.79 0.42 -5.78
N THR A 58 0.46 0.61 -5.35
CA THR A 58 1.09 1.92 -5.27
C THR A 58 1.82 2.35 -6.54
N ASN A 59 2.32 1.39 -7.34
CA ASN A 59 3.22 1.69 -8.47
C ASN A 59 2.77 1.12 -9.83
N SER A 60 1.79 0.21 -9.89
CA SER A 60 1.46 -0.51 -11.13
C SER A 60 0.23 0.04 -11.84
N SER A 61 0.29 1.31 -12.24
CA SER A 61 -0.78 1.94 -13.03
C SER A 61 -1.03 1.25 -14.37
N LYS A 62 -0.06 0.52 -14.93
CA LYS A 62 -0.26 -0.31 -16.15
C LYS A 62 -1.23 -1.47 -15.90
N HIS A 63 -1.11 -2.17 -14.77
CA HIS A 63 -1.98 -3.31 -14.46
C HIS A 63 -3.38 -2.84 -14.02
N LEU A 64 -3.47 -1.64 -13.46
CA LEU A 64 -4.68 -1.08 -12.88
C LEU A 64 -5.34 -0.01 -13.75
N LYS A 65 -5.04 0.00 -15.07
CA LYS A 65 -5.65 0.93 -16.06
C LYS A 65 -5.56 2.42 -15.67
N GLY A 66 -4.48 2.82 -15.01
CA GLY A 66 -4.24 4.18 -14.54
C GLY A 66 -4.68 4.44 -13.10
N ASP A 67 -5.38 3.49 -12.46
CA ASP A 67 -5.74 3.57 -11.04
C ASP A 67 -4.59 3.08 -10.16
N TYR A 68 -4.46 3.69 -8.99
CA TYR A 68 -3.48 3.37 -7.96
C TYR A 68 -3.93 4.04 -6.66
N LEU A 69 -3.40 3.59 -5.54
CA LEU A 69 -3.55 4.27 -4.26
C LEU A 69 -2.18 4.70 -3.75
N LEU A 70 -2.11 5.86 -3.12
CA LEU A 70 -0.93 6.22 -2.35
C LEU A 70 -0.83 5.33 -1.11
N PRO A 71 0.40 5.11 -0.56
CA PRO A 71 0.57 4.28 0.63
C PRO A 71 -0.29 4.74 1.83
N ASP A 72 -0.58 6.04 1.92
CA ASP A 72 -1.42 6.64 2.96
C ASP A 72 -2.90 6.74 2.58
N GLU A 73 -3.35 6.04 1.54
CA GLU A 73 -4.77 5.92 1.14
C GLU A 73 -5.28 4.47 1.24
N ILE A 74 -4.44 3.57 1.76
CA ILE A 74 -4.72 2.13 1.84
C ILE A 74 -5.37 1.79 3.19
N HIS A 75 -6.57 1.21 3.14
CA HIS A 75 -7.23 0.65 4.32
C HIS A 75 -6.63 -0.72 4.66
N LEU A 76 -5.70 -0.74 5.62
CA LEU A 76 -4.95 -1.94 6.00
C LEU A 76 -5.82 -3.19 6.24
N GLU A 77 -6.88 -3.09 7.05
CA GLU A 77 -7.69 -4.28 7.41
C GLU A 77 -8.40 -4.87 6.19
N ARG A 78 -8.91 -4.01 5.30
CA ARG A 78 -9.51 -4.42 4.03
C ARG A 78 -8.47 -5.03 3.11
N LEU A 79 -7.28 -4.44 3.02
CA LEU A 79 -6.18 -5.03 2.25
C LEU A 79 -5.85 -6.46 2.71
N VAL A 80 -5.79 -6.68 4.03
CA VAL A 80 -5.54 -8.00 4.63
C VAL A 80 -6.67 -8.97 4.29
N GLU A 81 -7.93 -8.55 4.46
CA GLU A 81 -9.10 -9.36 4.12
C GLU A 81 -9.15 -9.71 2.63
N TRP A 82 -8.84 -8.76 1.75
CA TRP A 82 -8.70 -9.03 0.32
C TRP A 82 -7.62 -10.08 0.06
N PHE A 83 -6.44 -9.89 0.66
CA PHE A 83 -5.31 -10.78 0.45
C PHE A 83 -5.63 -12.22 0.85
N LEU A 84 -6.21 -12.42 2.03
CA LEU A 84 -6.57 -13.75 2.54
C LEU A 84 -7.74 -14.38 1.77
N SER A 85 -8.68 -13.58 1.27
CA SER A 85 -9.82 -14.11 0.49
C SER A 85 -9.50 -14.46 -0.96
N HIS A 86 -8.32 -14.04 -1.46
CA HIS A 86 -7.87 -14.21 -2.84
C HIS A 86 -6.56 -15.01 -2.96
N ASN A 87 -5.94 -15.39 -1.84
CA ASN A 87 -4.73 -16.21 -1.84
C ASN A 87 -4.86 -17.34 -0.83
N ASP A 88 -4.30 -18.49 -1.18
CA ASP A 88 -4.28 -19.68 -0.34
C ASP A 88 -2.96 -19.72 0.44
N TYR A 89 -2.88 -18.89 1.48
CA TYR A 89 -1.76 -18.88 2.42
C TYR A 89 -2.27 -19.30 3.80
N ASP A 90 -1.59 -20.27 4.40
CA ASP A 90 -1.79 -20.65 5.80
C ASP A 90 -1.04 -19.65 6.69
N CYS A 91 -1.58 -18.44 6.81
CA CYS A 91 -1.00 -17.38 7.60
C CYS A 91 -2.03 -16.76 8.55
N ASP A 92 -1.58 -16.48 9.77
CA ASP A 92 -2.41 -15.85 10.79
C ASP A 92 -2.73 -14.39 10.42
N GLN A 93 -4.02 -14.04 10.41
CA GLN A 93 -4.50 -12.72 10.01
C GLN A 93 -3.90 -11.58 10.85
N PRO A 94 -3.86 -11.64 12.20
CA PRO A 94 -3.12 -10.67 13.03
C PRO A 94 -1.66 -10.51 12.62
N THR A 95 -0.94 -11.61 12.43
CA THR A 95 0.48 -11.61 12.01
C THR A 95 0.67 -10.88 10.68
N LEU A 96 -0.16 -11.20 9.68
CA LEU A 96 -0.16 -10.51 8.38
C LEU A 96 -0.52 -9.02 8.53
N THR A 97 -1.48 -8.69 9.40
CA THR A 97 -1.90 -7.31 9.66
C THR A 97 -0.75 -6.49 10.25
N TYR A 98 -0.04 -7.03 11.24
CA TYR A 98 1.10 -6.35 11.87
C TYR A 98 2.25 -6.16 10.87
N TYR A 99 2.55 -7.21 10.09
CA TYR A 99 3.54 -7.16 9.04
C TYR A 99 3.24 -6.07 8.00
N LEU A 100 2.03 -6.08 7.43
CA LEU A 100 1.62 -5.10 6.42
C LEU A 100 1.52 -3.68 7.00
N ALA A 101 1.10 -3.52 8.26
CA ALA A 101 1.13 -2.22 8.93
C ALA A 101 2.54 -1.67 9.05
N HIS A 102 3.49 -2.51 9.48
CA HIS A 102 4.89 -2.14 9.58
C HIS A 102 5.49 -1.80 8.22
N PHE A 103 5.16 -2.57 7.17
CA PHE A 103 5.57 -2.30 5.81
C PHE A 103 4.99 -0.97 5.28
N LEU A 104 3.68 -0.75 5.38
CA LEU A 104 3.03 0.49 4.95
C LEU A 104 3.56 1.71 5.70
N LYS A 105 3.88 1.60 6.99
CA LYS A 105 4.56 2.68 7.74
C LYS A 105 5.86 3.13 7.05
N ARG A 106 6.66 2.18 6.57
CA ARG A 106 7.92 2.47 5.86
C ARG A 106 7.63 3.14 4.51
N GLU A 107 6.67 2.65 3.75
CA GLU A 107 6.27 3.21 2.46
C GLU A 107 5.72 4.63 2.58
N ILE A 108 4.86 4.89 3.58
CA ILE A 108 4.33 6.23 3.88
C ILE A 108 5.48 7.20 4.22
N ASN A 109 6.38 6.80 5.11
CA ASN A 109 7.52 7.64 5.49
C ASN A 109 8.44 7.90 4.31
N GLN A 110 8.68 6.89 3.47
CA GLN A 110 9.49 7.03 2.27
C GLN A 110 8.83 8.00 1.28
N PHE A 111 7.54 7.82 1.00
CA PHE A 111 6.74 8.70 0.17
C PHE A 111 6.85 10.16 0.63
N TYR A 112 6.67 10.45 1.92
CA TYR A 112 6.79 11.81 2.43
C TYR A 112 8.23 12.37 2.32
N ARG A 113 9.26 11.54 2.56
CA ARG A 113 10.66 11.95 2.35
C ARG A 113 10.94 12.31 0.89
N ASP A 114 10.42 11.53 -0.05
CA ASP A 114 10.62 11.76 -1.48
C ASP A 114 9.88 13.01 -1.96
N VAL A 115 8.68 13.24 -1.43
CA VAL A 115 7.91 14.48 -1.66
C VAL A 115 8.69 15.69 -1.16
N ILE A 116 9.23 15.66 0.07
CA ILE A 116 9.98 16.78 0.66
C ILE A 116 11.27 17.05 -0.10
N ARG A 117 12.00 16.01 -0.50
CA ARG A 117 13.29 16.12 -1.22
C ARG A 117 13.12 16.56 -2.68
N GLY A 118 11.88 16.70 -3.17
CA GLY A 118 11.61 16.87 -4.60
C GLY A 118 12.07 15.66 -5.43
N ALA A 119 12.45 14.58 -4.75
CA ALA A 119 13.08 13.38 -5.28
C ALA A 119 12.05 12.28 -5.57
N VAL A 120 10.79 12.66 -5.82
CA VAL A 120 9.85 11.78 -6.51
C VAL A 120 10.42 11.54 -7.91
N SER A 121 11.39 10.63 -7.99
CA SER A 121 11.98 10.20 -9.23
C SER A 121 10.91 9.39 -9.93
N PHE A 122 10.33 10.01 -10.94
CA PHE A 122 9.37 9.43 -11.87
C PHE A 122 9.92 8.22 -12.63
N SER A 123 11.15 7.78 -12.33
CA SER A 123 11.92 6.79 -13.09
C SER A 123 11.31 5.38 -13.06
N ASN A 124 10.47 5.03 -12.07
CA ASN A 124 9.77 3.75 -12.05
C ASN A 124 8.31 3.85 -12.57
N PHE A 125 7.78 5.07 -12.72
CA PHE A 125 6.50 5.30 -13.39
C PHE A 125 6.76 5.36 -14.90
N SER A 126 6.85 4.19 -15.53
CA SER A 126 6.75 4.06 -16.98
C SER A 126 5.32 4.38 -17.43
N VAL A 127 4.86 5.63 -17.30
CA VAL A 127 3.42 5.95 -17.40
C VAL A 127 3.21 7.36 -17.94
N ASP A 128 2.44 7.41 -19.02
CA ASP A 128 1.56 8.48 -19.48
C ASP A 128 1.76 9.91 -18.88
N PRO A 129 2.03 10.94 -19.70
CA PRO A 129 2.13 12.34 -19.28
C PRO A 129 0.93 12.86 -18.46
N THR A 130 -0.28 12.33 -18.68
CA THR A 130 -1.50 12.72 -17.95
C THR A 130 -1.48 12.19 -16.51
N PHE A 131 -0.98 10.98 -16.31
CA PHE A 131 -0.76 10.35 -15.02
C PHE A 131 0.21 11.18 -14.16
N ARG A 132 1.33 11.60 -14.76
CA ARG A 132 2.31 12.48 -14.10
C ARG A 132 1.70 13.79 -13.61
N ARG A 133 0.77 14.37 -14.38
CA ARG A 133 0.07 15.61 -14.02
C ARG A 133 -0.94 15.41 -12.89
N LYS A 134 -1.72 14.33 -12.90
CA LYS A 134 -2.68 13.99 -11.83
C LYS A 134 -1.96 13.75 -10.50
N TYR A 135 -0.95 12.89 -10.50
CA TYR A 135 -0.12 12.60 -9.34
C TYR A 135 0.56 13.85 -8.76
N LYS A 136 1.17 14.69 -9.62
CA LYS A 136 1.80 15.95 -9.19
C LYS A 136 0.77 16.94 -8.62
N ARG A 137 -0.45 16.97 -9.18
CA ARG A 137 -1.54 17.80 -8.68
C ARG A 137 -1.99 17.36 -7.28
N ASP A 138 -2.11 16.05 -7.06
CA ASP A 138 -2.56 15.51 -5.77
C ASP A 138 -1.47 15.63 -4.69
N ILE A 139 -0.18 15.47 -5.04
CA ILE A 139 0.94 15.82 -4.16
C ILE A 139 0.94 17.32 -3.81
N ASN A 140 0.76 18.20 -4.80
CA ASN A 140 0.75 19.65 -4.57
C ASN A 140 -0.38 20.11 -3.64
N LYS A 141 -1.57 19.49 -3.75
CA LYS A 141 -2.68 19.73 -2.82
C LYS A 141 -2.29 19.34 -1.38
N ARG A 142 -1.60 18.21 -1.20
CA ARG A 142 -1.19 17.69 0.11
C ARG A 142 -0.05 18.47 0.74
N ASN A 143 0.93 18.93 -0.05
CA ASN A 143 2.02 19.79 0.45
C ASN A 143 1.53 21.14 0.99
N LYS A 144 0.40 21.66 0.48
CA LYS A 144 -0.23 22.87 1.04
C LYS A 144 -0.81 22.63 2.44
N ILE A 145 -1.28 21.42 2.73
CA ILE A 145 -1.87 21.07 4.04
C ILE A 145 -0.77 20.89 5.10
N ILE A 146 0.42 20.43 4.72
CA ILE A 146 1.54 20.17 5.66
C ILE A 146 2.30 21.46 6.04
N ARG A 147 2.14 22.54 5.27
CA ARG A 147 2.84 23.82 5.48
C ARG A 147 1.96 24.92 6.10
N GLN A 148 0.72 24.60 6.46
CA GLN A 148 -0.16 25.45 7.29
C GLN A 148 -0.05 24.97 8.74
#